data_AF-A0A0S8A928-F1
#
_entry.id   AF-A0A0S8A928-F1
#
_cell.length_a   1.000
_cell.length_b   1.000
_cell.length_c   1.000
_cell.angle_alpha   90.00
_cell.angle_beta   90.00
_cell.angle_gamma   90.00
#
_symmetry.space_group_name_H-M   'P 1'
#
loop_
_entity.id
_entity.type
_entity.pdbx_description
1 polymer ?
#
loop_
_entity_poly.entity_id
_entity_poly.type
_entity_poly.pdbx_seq_one_letter_code
_entity_poly.pdbx_strand_id
1 'polypeptide(L)'
;MTTKKKKGKKRLTTAQKRARREAKAERHRKYMWVFMNGKQVRIKRPQTIDGINVDEFITQNADPIWLHQNEMWEYIDEDDSDLCEVKELE
;
A
#
# COMPACT_ATOMS: atom_id res chain seq x y z
N MET A 1 46.46 -38.31 -0.76
CA MET A 1 45.19 -37.84 -0.16
C MET A 1 45.11 -36.33 -0.30
N THR A 2 44.25 -35.78 -1.18
CA THR A 2 44.15 -34.33 -1.37
C THR A 2 43.10 -33.75 -0.41
N THR A 3 43.56 -33.08 0.65
CA THR A 3 42.67 -32.43 1.62
C THR A 3 42.03 -31.20 0.99
N LYS A 4 40.70 -31.21 0.82
CA LYS A 4 39.94 -30.06 0.30
C LYS A 4 39.99 -28.91 1.30
N LYS A 5 40.80 -27.88 1.02
CA LYS A 5 40.93 -26.67 1.83
C LYS A 5 39.58 -25.95 1.93
N LYS A 6 39.05 -25.81 3.16
CA LYS A 6 37.78 -25.12 3.43
C LYS A 6 37.97 -23.63 3.12
N LYS A 7 37.28 -23.11 2.08
CA LYS A 7 37.29 -21.67 1.76
C LYS A 7 36.55 -20.90 2.86
N GLY A 8 37.21 -19.92 3.45
CA GLY A 8 36.61 -19.01 4.43
C GLY A 8 35.52 -18.12 3.82
N LYS A 9 34.59 -17.64 4.64
CA LYS A 9 33.52 -16.71 4.20
C LYS A 9 34.16 -15.41 3.68
N LYS A 10 34.00 -15.12 2.39
CA LYS A 10 34.39 -13.84 1.81
C LYS A 10 33.53 -12.72 2.39
N ARG A 11 34.16 -11.60 2.77
CA ARG A 11 33.45 -10.37 3.12
C ARG A 11 32.69 -9.87 1.90
N LEU A 12 31.44 -9.43 2.08
CA LEU A 12 30.67 -8.85 0.97
C LEU A 12 31.35 -7.56 0.47
N THR A 13 31.42 -7.42 -0.85
CA THR A 13 31.83 -6.17 -1.49
C THR A 13 30.78 -5.08 -1.26
N THR A 14 31.15 -3.83 -1.45
CA THR A 14 30.24 -2.67 -1.38
C THR A 14 29.06 -2.81 -2.34
N ALA A 15 29.31 -3.24 -3.58
CA ALA A 15 28.27 -3.51 -4.57
C ALA A 15 27.27 -4.60 -4.11
N GLN A 16 27.77 -5.70 -3.54
CA GLN A 16 26.91 -6.77 -3.00
C GLN A 16 26.05 -6.30 -1.83
N LYS A 17 26.58 -5.41 -0.97
CA LYS A 17 25.82 -4.80 0.12
C LYS A 17 24.71 -3.90 -0.41
N ARG A 18 24.98 -3.12 -1.45
CA ARG A 18 23.98 -2.23 -2.09
C ARG A 18 22.83 -3.05 -2.67
N ALA A 19 23.12 -4.06 -3.49
CA ALA A 19 22.11 -4.96 -4.03
C ALA A 19 21.26 -5.63 -2.93
N ARG A 20 21.89 -6.05 -1.82
CA ARG A 20 21.17 -6.62 -0.67
C ARG A 20 20.24 -5.61 0.01
N ARG A 21 20.65 -4.34 0.11
CA ARG A 21 19.83 -3.26 0.67
C ARG A 21 18.63 -2.95 -0.22
N GLU A 22 18.84 -2.85 -1.53
CA GLU A 22 17.78 -2.59 -2.51
C GLU A 22 16.74 -3.72 -2.50
N ALA A 23 17.17 -4.99 -2.56
CA ALA A 23 16.29 -6.14 -2.45
C ALA A 23 15.58 -6.23 -1.08
N LYS A 24 16.20 -5.71 -0.01
CA LYS A 24 15.53 -5.61 1.30
C LYS A 24 14.44 -4.53 1.27
N ALA A 25 14.74 -3.36 0.70
CA ALA A 25 13.79 -2.27 0.56
C ALA A 25 12.58 -2.67 -0.30
N GLU A 26 12.80 -3.32 -1.44
CA GLU A 26 11.73 -3.83 -2.31
C GLU A 26 10.82 -4.83 -1.57
N ARG A 27 11.41 -5.78 -0.84
CA ARG A 27 10.64 -6.72 -0.01
C ARG A 27 9.84 -6.02 1.08
N HIS A 28 10.38 -4.98 1.70
CA HIS A 28 9.69 -4.23 2.75
C HIS A 28 8.53 -3.40 2.18
N ARG A 29 8.64 -2.91 0.94
CA ARG A 29 7.54 -2.24 0.23
C ARG A 29 6.43 -3.22 -0.11
N LYS A 30 6.78 -4.41 -0.60
CA LYS A 30 5.80 -5.41 -1.07
C LYS A 30 5.16 -6.25 0.05
N TYR A 31 5.90 -6.50 1.13
CA TYR A 31 5.49 -7.42 2.19
C TYR A 31 5.68 -6.83 3.58
N MET A 32 4.84 -7.26 4.52
CA MET A 32 5.01 -7.02 5.96
C MET A 32 4.98 -8.34 6.73
N TRP A 33 5.55 -8.31 7.93
CA TRP A 33 5.45 -9.42 8.87
C TRP A 33 4.32 -9.13 9.85
N VAL A 34 3.38 -10.05 9.94
CA VAL A 34 2.25 -9.98 10.87
C VAL A 34 2.31 -11.25 11.73
N PHE A 35 1.91 -11.10 12.98
CA PHE A 35 1.77 -12.25 13.89
C PHE A 35 0.35 -12.78 13.77
N MET A 36 0.19 -13.98 13.22
CA MET A 36 -1.11 -14.64 13.10
C MET A 36 -1.07 -15.93 13.89
N ASN A 37 -1.97 -16.09 14.86
CA ASN A 37 -2.16 -17.31 15.65
C ASN A 37 -0.86 -17.85 16.29
N GLY A 38 -0.06 -16.99 16.92
CA GLY A 38 1.19 -17.43 17.56
C GLY A 38 2.39 -17.55 16.60
N LYS A 39 2.20 -17.31 15.29
CA LYS A 39 3.23 -17.49 14.27
C LYS A 39 3.53 -16.21 13.53
N GLN A 40 4.82 -15.95 13.30
CA GLN A 40 5.26 -14.83 12.47
C GLN A 40 5.13 -15.21 10.98
N VAL A 41 4.21 -14.55 10.26
CA VAL A 41 3.88 -14.83 8.86
C VAL A 41 4.12 -13.60 7.99
N ARG A 42 4.63 -13.82 6.77
CA ARG A 42 4.86 -12.75 5.79
C ARG A 42 3.67 -12.61 4.86
N ILE A 43 3.00 -11.46 4.89
CA ILE A 43 1.81 -11.14 4.09
C ILE A 43 2.16 -10.00 3.10
N LYS A 44 1.46 -9.94 1.96
CA LYS A 44 1.52 -8.76 1.07
C LYS A 44 1.01 -7.54 1.84
N ARG A 45 1.65 -6.37 1.68
CA ARG A 45 1.10 -5.15 2.28
C ARG A 45 -0.24 -4.83 1.61
N PRO A 46 -1.30 -4.49 2.37
CA PRO A 46 -2.48 -3.89 1.76
C PRO A 46 -2.05 -2.60 1.04
N GLN A 47 -2.75 -2.26 -0.04
CA GLN A 47 -2.45 -1.05 -0.78
C GLN A 47 -2.78 0.14 0.12
N THR A 48 -1.85 1.08 0.24
CA THR A 48 -2.04 2.30 1.02
C THR A 48 -1.65 3.42 0.07
N ILE A 49 -2.60 4.28 -0.29
CA ILE A 49 -2.38 5.40 -1.21
C ILE A 49 -1.89 6.56 -0.34
N ASP A 50 -0.66 7.03 -0.55
CA ASP A 50 -0.04 8.13 0.19
C ASP A 50 -0.09 8.06 1.73
N GLY A 51 -0.14 6.84 2.29
CA GLY A 51 -0.21 6.62 3.74
C GLY A 51 -1.64 6.54 4.30
N ILE A 52 -2.64 6.75 3.45
CA ILE A 52 -4.07 6.65 3.73
C ILE A 52 -4.59 5.30 3.23
N ASN A 53 -5.53 4.71 3.96
CA ASN A 53 -6.18 3.47 3.50
C ASN A 53 -6.95 3.75 2.20
N VAL A 54 -7.09 2.76 1.31
CA VAL A 54 -7.80 2.93 0.04
C VAL A 54 -9.23 3.41 0.27
N ASP A 55 -9.92 2.85 1.27
CA ASP A 55 -11.31 3.22 1.58
C ASP A 55 -11.42 4.69 2.01
N GLU A 56 -10.51 5.14 2.89
CA GLU A 56 -10.46 6.53 3.35
C GLU A 56 -10.05 7.50 2.23
N PHE A 57 -9.16 7.06 1.33
CA PHE A 57 -8.80 7.83 0.14
C PHE A 57 -10.01 8.01 -0.80
N ILE A 58 -10.82 6.97 -0.98
CA ILE A 58 -12.04 7.00 -1.78
C ILE A 58 -13.02 8.00 -1.19
N THR A 59 -13.34 7.92 0.11
CA THR A 59 -14.29 8.85 0.73
C THR A 59 -13.84 10.31 0.63
N GLN A 60 -12.54 10.60 0.70
CA GLN A 60 -12.03 11.97 0.63
C GLN A 60 -11.93 12.56 -0.79
N ASN A 61 -11.78 11.73 -1.83
CA ASN A 61 -11.42 12.19 -3.17
C ASN A 61 -12.40 11.76 -4.27
N ALA A 62 -13.36 10.87 -3.99
CA ALA A 62 -14.26 10.35 -5.02
C ALA A 62 -15.39 11.32 -5.34
N ASP A 63 -15.60 11.58 -6.63
CA ASP A 63 -16.77 12.31 -7.10
C ASP A 63 -18.05 11.46 -6.91
N PRO A 64 -19.24 12.07 -6.71
CA PRO A 64 -20.51 11.35 -6.61
C PRO A 64 -20.80 10.42 -7.80
N ILE A 65 -20.35 10.81 -9.00
CA ILE A 65 -20.45 9.99 -10.22
C ILE A 65 -19.61 8.70 -10.09
N TRP A 66 -18.42 8.82 -9.50
CA TRP A 66 -17.53 7.68 -9.31
C TRP A 66 -18.09 6.72 -8.25
N LEU A 67 -18.63 7.27 -7.15
CA LEU A 67 -19.29 6.49 -6.10
C LEU A 67 -20.50 5.72 -6.65
N HIS A 68 -21.32 6.37 -7.48
CA HIS A 68 -22.44 5.75 -8.18
C HIS A 68 -22.00 4.58 -9.06
N GLN A 69 -20.92 4.72 -9.84
CA GLN A 69 -20.44 3.67 -10.74
C GLN A 69 -19.87 2.45 -10.00
N ASN A 70 -19.37 2.64 -8.78
CA ASN A 70 -18.80 1.58 -7.95
C ASN A 70 -19.79 1.05 -6.90
N GLU A 71 -21.07 1.40 -7.00
CA GLU A 71 -22.14 1.01 -6.07
C GLU A 71 -21.91 1.46 -4.62
N MET A 72 -21.14 2.53 -4.41
CA MET A 72 -20.73 3.09 -3.11
C MET A 72 -21.64 4.26 -2.67
N TRP A 73 -22.94 4.06 -2.76
CA TRP A 73 -23.97 5.08 -2.54
C TRP A 73 -24.04 5.62 -1.11
N GLU A 74 -23.64 4.80 -0.14
CA GLU A 74 -23.65 5.15 1.29
C GLU A 74 -22.73 6.33 1.63
N TYR A 75 -21.83 6.69 0.72
CA TYR A 75 -20.87 7.79 0.87
C TYR A 75 -21.27 9.05 0.08
N ILE A 76 -22.41 9.05 -0.61
CA ILE A 76 -22.92 10.25 -1.26
C ILE A 76 -23.63 11.07 -0.19
N ASP A 77 -23.08 12.24 0.13
CA ASP A 77 -23.74 13.19 1.02
C ASP A 77 -25.05 13.67 0.38
N GLU A 78 -26.20 13.37 0.99
CA GLU A 78 -27.53 13.74 0.50
C GLU A 78 -27.80 15.27 0.57
N ASP A 79 -26.93 16.00 1.28
CA ASP A 79 -27.04 17.43 1.56
C ASP A 79 -26.64 18.33 0.37
N ASP A 80 -26.05 17.79 -0.70
CA ASP A 80 -25.79 18.55 -1.95
C ASP A 80 -27.06 18.76 -2.81
N SER A 81 -28.22 18.27 -2.34
CA SER A 81 -29.51 18.47 -3.01
C SER A 81 -30.08 19.90 -2.92
N ASP A 82 -29.44 20.80 -2.14
CA ASP A 82 -29.86 22.20 -1.99
C ASP A 82 -29.19 23.19 -2.99
N LEU A 83 -28.32 22.74 -3.90
CA LEU A 83 -27.75 23.63 -4.93
C LEU A 83 -28.68 23.84 -6.16
N CYS A 84 -29.94 23.43 -6.05
CA CYS A 84 -31.02 23.74 -6.99
C CYS A 84 -31.99 24.81 -6.44
N GLU A 85 -31.55 25.73 -5.58
CA GLU A 85 -32.17 27.05 -5.56
C GLU A 85 -31.65 27.85 -6.77
N VAL A 86 -32.36 27.62 -7.87
CA VAL A 86 -32.59 28.61 -8.93
C VAL A 86 -32.38 30.02 -8.39
N LYS A 87 -31.27 30.65 -8.75
CA LYS A 87 -31.23 32.11 -8.91
C LYS A 87 -32.04 32.48 -10.15
N GLU A 88 -33.31 32.09 -10.17
CA GLU A 88 -34.35 32.88 -10.80
C GLU A 88 -34.85 33.80 -9.69
N LEU A 89 -34.51 35.09 -9.79
CA LEU A 89 -35.43 36.23 -9.77
C LEU A 89 -34.66 37.52 -9.47
N GLU A 90 -34.74 38.41 -10.47
CA GLU A 90 -34.33 39.83 -10.59
C GLU A 90 -32.84 40.21 -10.54
#